data_AF-A0ABD0PTV9-F1
#
_entry.id   AF-A0ABD0PTV9-F1
#
_cell.length_a   1.000
_cell.length_b   1.000
_cell.length_c   1.000
_cell.angle_alpha   90.00
_cell.angle_beta   90.00
_cell.angle_gamma   90.00
#
_symmetry.space_group_name_H-M   'P 1'
#
loop_
_entity.id
_entity.type
_entity.pdbx_description
1 polymer ?
#
loop_
_entity_poly.entity_id
_entity_poly.type
_entity_poly.pdbx_seq_one_letter_code
_entity_poly.pdbx_strand_id
1 'polypeptide(L)' 'LGYHQCRWNYNDQEDVKAVDQGFDQHDIPYDFIWLDIEHADGKRYFTWDPHKFAQPKEMLQGLLEKRRK' A
#
# COMPACT_ATOMS: atom_id res chain seq x y z
N LEU A 1 -18.02 -2.44 -3.55
CA LEU A 1 -17.51 -3.46 -4.49
C LEU A 1 -16.63 -2.73 -5.49
N GLY A 2 -15.48 -2.27 -5.02
CA GLY A 2 -14.56 -1.44 -5.78
C GLY A 2 -13.47 -2.27 -6.46
N TYR A 3 -12.57 -1.62 -7.20
CA TYR A 3 -11.41 -2.31 -7.77
C TYR A 3 -10.34 -2.53 -6.69
N HIS A 4 -9.85 -3.76 -6.57
CA HIS A 4 -8.80 -4.16 -5.64
C HIS A 4 -7.51 -4.43 -6.42
N GLN A 5 -6.48 -3.65 -6.15
CA GLN A 5 -5.16 -3.83 -6.74
C GLN A 5 -4.26 -4.63 -5.79
N CYS A 6 -3.71 -5.75 -6.27
CA CYS A 6 -2.84 -6.64 -5.49
C CYS A 6 -1.67 -7.13 -6.35
N ARG A 7 -0.50 -7.32 -5.74
CA ARG A 7 0.67 -8.00 -6.32
C ARG A 7 1.52 -8.62 -5.21
N TRP A 8 2.33 -9.61 -5.55
CA TRP A 8 3.42 -10.11 -4.70
C TRP A 8 4.77 -9.54 -5.18
N ASN A 9 5.46 -8.67 -4.43
CA ASN A 9 4.91 -7.74 -3.43
C ASN A 9 5.01 -6.30 -3.95
N TYR A 10 4.41 -5.36 -3.24
CA TYR A 10 4.94 -4.00 -3.20
C TYR A 10 6.22 -3.98 -2.37
N ASN A 11 7.26 -3.35 -2.89
CA ASN A 11 8.60 -3.45 -2.31
C ASN A 11 8.75 -2.66 -1.01
N ASP A 12 8.12 -1.49 -0.93
CA ASP A 12 8.21 -0.56 0.19
C ASP A 12 7.04 0.46 0.15
N GLN A 13 7.06 1.41 1.09
CA GLN A 13 6.07 2.50 1.14
C GLN A 13 6.10 3.42 -0.08
N GLU A 14 7.26 3.62 -0.70
CA GLU A 14 7.38 4.47 -1.87
C GLU A 14 6.74 3.83 -3.10
N ASP A 15 6.90 2.52 -3.26
CA ASP A 15 6.25 1.73 -4.33
C ASP A 15 4.72 1.78 -4.21
N VAL A 16 4.18 1.63 -2.99
CA VAL A 16 2.74 1.78 -2.73
C VAL A 16 2.25 3.18 -3.11
N LYS A 17 3.01 4.22 -2.74
CA LYS A 17 2.68 5.62 -3.05
C LYS A 17 2.77 5.91 -4.54
N ALA A 18 3.76 5.36 -5.23
CA ALA A 18 3.94 5.52 -6.67
C ALA A 18 2.79 4.87 -7.45
N VAL A 19 2.33 3.70 -6.99
CA VAL A 19 1.18 2.99 -7.58
C VAL A 19 -0.11 3.77 -7.36
N ASP A 20 -0.36 4.23 -6.13
CA ASP A 20 -1.49 5.11 -5.79
C ASP A 20 -1.52 6.39 -6.66
N GLN A 21 -0.37 7.04 -6.85
CA GLN A 21 -0.23 8.20 -7.73
C GLN A 21 -0.43 7.84 -9.22
N GLY A 22 0.02 6.67 -9.65
CA GLY A 22 -0.17 6.19 -11.01
C GLY A 22 -1.64 6.05 -11.38
N PHE A 23 -2.45 5.49 -10.48
CA PHE A 23 -3.91 5.42 -10.65
C PHE A 23 -4.55 6.79 -10.80
N ASP A 24 -4.14 7.77 -9.98
CA ASP A 24 -4.64 9.15 -10.09
C ASP A 24 -4.24 9.80 -11.41
N GLN A 25 -2.98 9.62 -11.84
CA GLN A 25 -2.46 10.21 -13.08
C GLN A 25 -3.14 9.66 -14.33
N HIS A 26 -3.58 8.39 -14.29
CA HIS A 26 -4.18 7.71 -15.43
C HIS A 26 -5.72 7.72 -15.36
N ASP A 27 -6.31 8.40 -14.37
CA ASP A 27 -7.75 8.47 -14.12
C ASP A 27 -8.40 7.08 -14.01
N ILE A 28 -7.69 6.14 -13.36
CA ILE A 28 -8.16 4.77 -13.14
C ILE A 28 -8.65 4.66 -11.69
N PRO A 29 -9.96 4.42 -11.45
CA PRO A 29 -10.50 4.33 -10.10
C PRO A 29 -10.11 3.01 -9.43
N TYR A 30 -9.67 3.09 -8.17
CA TYR A 30 -9.49 1.92 -7.30
C TYR A 30 -9.85 2.24 -5.84
N ASP A 31 -10.23 1.19 -5.10
CA ASP A 31 -10.69 1.29 -3.72
C ASP A 31 -9.72 0.64 -2.72
N PHE A 32 -9.02 -0.44 -3.11
CA PHE A 32 -8.18 -1.21 -2.18
C PHE A 32 -6.79 -1.50 -2.75
N ILE A 33 -5.75 -1.34 -1.93
CA ILE A 33 -4.39 -1.82 -2.22
C ILE A 33 -3.97 -2.91 -1.22
N TRP A 34 -3.48 -4.03 -1.73
CA TRP A 34 -3.09 -5.18 -0.90
C TRP A 34 -1.59 -5.25 -0.68
N LEU A 35 -1.18 -5.48 0.57
CA LEU A 35 0.20 -5.75 0.95
C LEU A 35 0.37 -7.25 1.24
N ASP A 36 1.22 -7.92 0.48
CA ASP A 36 1.55 -9.34 0.67
C ASP A 36 2.62 -9.53 1.75
N ILE A 37 2.97 -10.78 2.07
CA ILE A 37 3.79 -11.23 3.21
C ILE A 37 5.11 -10.49 3.44
N GLU A 38 5.70 -9.87 2.42
CA GLU A 38 6.97 -9.12 2.55
C GLU A 38 6.78 -7.74 3.20
N HIS A 39 5.54 -7.34 3.55
CA HIS A 39 5.29 -6.14 4.36
C HIS A 39 5.64 -6.33 5.85
N ALA A 40 5.67 -7.59 6.30
CA ALA A 40 5.93 -7.95 7.68
C ALA A 40 7.42 -8.18 7.95
N ASP A 41 7.87 -7.89 9.17
CA ASP A 41 9.25 -8.15 9.61
C ASP A 41 9.51 -9.66 9.64
N GLY A 42 10.22 -10.17 8.63
CA GLY A 42 10.58 -11.58 8.54
C GLY A 42 9.39 -12.55 8.56
N LYS A 43 8.25 -12.17 7.97
CA LYS A 43 6.99 -12.94 7.95
C LYS A 43 6.32 -13.10 9.32
N ARG A 44 6.69 -12.27 10.30
CA ARG A 44 6.00 -12.18 11.60
C ARG A 44 4.70 -11.40 11.42
N TYR A 45 3.56 -12.10 11.41
CA TYR A 45 2.26 -11.44 11.33
C TYR A 45 2.07 -10.39 12.43
N PHE A 46 1.30 -9.33 12.15
CA PHE A 46 1.09 -8.15 13.02
C PHE A 46 2.31 -7.25 13.22
N THR A 47 3.38 -7.45 12.45
CA THR A 47 4.55 -6.55 12.43
C THR A 47 4.68 -5.86 11.08
N TRP A 48 5.51 -4.82 11.04
CA TRP A 48 5.88 -4.10 9.81
C TRP A 48 7.39 -4.16 9.67
N ASP A 49 7.89 -4.41 8.45
CA ASP A 49 9.32 -4.32 8.17
C ASP A 49 9.77 -2.85 8.35
N PRO A 50 10.67 -2.54 9.30
CA PRO A 50 11.05 -1.15 9.59
C PRO A 50 11.90 -0.50 8.50
N HIS A 51 12.49 -1.27 7.59
CA HIS A 51 13.29 -0.75 6.47
C HIS A 51 12.40 -0.42 5.28
N LYS A 52 11.45 -1.29 4.96
CA LYS A 52 10.52 -1.12 3.83
C LYS A 52 9.28 -0.30 4.19
N PHE A 53 8.81 -0.47 5.42
CA PHE A 53 7.61 0.14 5.95
C PHE A 53 7.90 0.89 7.27
N ALA A 54 8.78 1.88 7.21
CA ALA A 54 9.18 2.68 8.38
C ALA A 54 8.00 3.48 9.00
N GLN A 55 7.09 4.02 8.18
CA GLN A 55 6.00 4.89 8.63
C GLN A 55 4.61 4.40 8.15
N PRO A 56 4.15 3.21 8.55
CA PRO A 56 2.96 2.59 7.98
C PRO A 56 1.70 3.40 8.30
N LYS A 57 1.69 4.14 9.41
CA LYS A 57 0.59 5.05 9.77
C LYS A 57 0.43 6.21 8.78
N GLU A 58 1.53 6.79 8.31
CA GLU A 58 1.50 7.90 7.36
C GLU A 58 1.00 7.41 5.99
N MET A 59 1.48 6.26 5.54
CA MET A 59 0.99 5.61 4.32
C MET A 59 -0.52 5.36 4.39
N LEU A 60 -1.02 4.77 5.49
CA LEU A 60 -2.45 4.53 5.69
C LEU A 60 -3.25 5.83 5.73
N GLN A 61 -2.72 6.89 6.35
CA GLN A 61 -3.38 8.19 6.39
C GLN A 61 -3.51 8.80 5.00
N GLY A 62 -2.47 8.72 4.17
CA GLY A 62 -2.51 9.20 2.78
C GLY A 62 -3.56 8.48 1.93
N LEU A 63 -3.73 7.17 2.11
CA LEU A 63 -4.78 6.41 1.44
C LEU A 63 -6.18 6.79 1.94
N LEU A 64 -6.35 6.97 3.26
CA LEU A 64 -7.62 7.35 3.87
C LEU A 64 -8.09 8.75 3.41
N GLU A 65 -7.17 9.70 3.26
CA GLU A 65 -7.48 11.04 2.73
C GLU A 65 -8.04 10.98 1.31
N LYS A 66 -7.60 10.00 0.52
CA LYS A 66 -8.11 9.70 -0.82
C LYS A 66 -9.36 8.81 -0.83
N ARG A 67 -9.92 8.49 0.33
CA ARG A 67 -11.05 7.55 0.53
C ARG A 67 -10.75 6.11 0.05
N ARG A 68 -9.48 5.73 0.04
CA ARG A 68 -8.98 4.40 -0.32
C ARG A 68 -8.67 3.58 0.93
N LYS A 69 -8.58 2.26 0.75
CA LYS A 69 -8.34 1.28 1.82
C LYS A 69 -7.15 0.38 1.56
#